data_AF-A0A819ERK8-F1
#
_entry.id   AF-A0A819ERK8-F1
#
_cell.length_a   1.000
_cell.length_b   1.000
_cell.length_c   1.000
_cell.angle_alpha   90.00
_cell.angle_beta   90.00
_cell.angle_gamma   90.00
#
_symmetry.space_group_name_H-M   'P 1'
#
loop_
_entity.id
_entity.type
_entity.pdbx_description
1 polymer ?
#
loop_
_entity_poly.entity_id
_entity_poly.type
_entity_poly.pdbx_seq_one_letter_code
_entity_poly.pdbx_strand_id
1 'polypeptide(L)' 'MFISTIFLAIITNYVQSQTELILPPLPYEYNALEPLLSAHLMQLHHDKHHQKLTLHLNLYLLMKHLMIN' A
#
# COMPACT_ATOMS: atom_id res chain seq x y z
N MET A 1 1.70 -22.60 30.38
CA MET A 1 1.38 -22.85 28.96
C MET A 1 0.33 -21.88 28.37
N PHE A 2 -0.59 -21.32 29.17
CA PHE A 2 -1.64 -20.39 28.69
C PHE A 2 -1.21 -18.92 28.50
N ILE A 3 -0.14 -18.46 29.16
CA ILE A 3 0.33 -17.06 29.04
C ILE A 3 1.10 -16.82 27.73
N SER A 4 1.80 -17.85 27.22
CA SER A 4 2.57 -17.77 25.97
C SER A 4 1.70 -17.57 24.73
N THR A 5 0.50 -18.15 24.71
CA THR A 5 -0.43 -18.02 23.57
C THR A 5 -1.09 -16.64 23.54
N ILE A 6 -1.42 -16.06 24.69
CA ILE A 6 -1.95 -14.70 24.77
C ILE A 6 -0.88 -13.69 24.36
N PHE A 7 0.36 -13.87 24.81
CA PHE A 7 1.48 -13.00 24.44
C PHE A 7 1.75 -13.06 22.93
N LEU A 8 1.76 -14.25 22.32
CA LEU A 8 1.93 -14.39 20.87
C LEU A 8 0.74 -13.79 20.09
N ALA A 9 -0.49 -13.94 20.60
CA ALA A 9 -1.70 -13.35 20.00
C ALA A 9 -1.71 -11.82 20.07
N ILE A 10 -1.23 -11.23 21.17
CA ILE A 10 -1.09 -9.77 21.29
C ILE A 10 -0.04 -9.25 20.31
N ILE A 11 1.12 -9.92 20.21
CA ILE A 11 2.17 -9.55 19.27
C ILE A 11 1.68 -9.65 17.82
N THR A 12 0.99 -10.74 17.45
CA THR A 12 0.45 -10.90 16.08
C THR A 12 -0.63 -9.87 15.75
N ASN A 13 -1.53 -9.54 16.68
CA ASN A 13 -2.52 -8.48 16.45
C ASN A 13 -1.89 -7.07 16.39
N TYR A 14 -0.81 -6.82 17.14
CA TYR A 14 -0.10 -5.55 17.12
C TYR A 14 0.65 -5.35 15.79
N VAL A 15 1.33 -6.39 15.29
CA VAL A 15 2.02 -6.41 13.99
C VAL A 15 1.03 -6.24 12.82
N GLN A 16 -0.19 -6.77 12.93
CA GLN A 16 -1.25 -6.63 11.92
C GLN A 16 -1.83 -5.19 11.83
N SER A 17 -1.59 -4.32 12.81
CA SER A 17 -2.21 -2.97 12.83
C SER A 17 -1.61 -1.95 11.85
N GLN A 18 -0.60 -2.32 11.07
CA GLN A 18 -0.11 -1.51 9.95
C GLN A 18 -0.98 -1.78 8.72
N THR A 19 -1.85 -0.84 8.36
CA THR A 19 -2.65 -0.93 7.12
C THR A 19 -1.72 -0.96 5.91
N GLU A 20 -1.66 -2.11 5.23
CA GLU A 20 -1.00 -2.22 3.93
C GLU A 20 -1.77 -1.34 2.93
N LEU A 21 -1.09 -0.35 2.36
CA LEU A 21 -1.70 0.49 1.34
C LEU A 21 -1.68 -0.27 0.02
N ILE A 22 -2.84 -0.30 -0.63
CA ILE A 22 -3.03 -0.87 -1.97
C ILE A 22 -3.28 0.26 -2.97
N LEU A 23 -2.78 0.09 -4.20
CA LEU A 23 -3.09 1.01 -5.30
C LEU A 23 -4.52 0.74 -5.76
N PRO A 24 -5.49 1.66 -5.59
CA PRO A 24 -6.84 1.45 -6.08
C PRO A 24 -6.86 1.39 -7.61
N PRO A 25 -7.75 0.59 -8.21
CA PRO A 25 -7.96 0.63 -9.66
C PRO A 25 -8.58 1.97 -10.07
N LEU A 26 -8.34 2.38 -11.31
CA LEU A 26 -9.03 3.52 -11.90
C LEU A 26 -10.53 3.24 -12.00
N PRO A 27 -11.40 4.24 -11.73
CA PRO A 27 -12.84 4.11 -11.89
C PRO A 27 -13.31 4.24 -13.35
N TYR A 28 -12.38 4.37 -14.29
CA TYR A 28 -12.62 4.55 -15.72
C TYR A 28 -11.46 3.96 -16.56
N GLU A 29 -11.73 3.73 -17.83
CA GLU A 29 -10.75 3.25 -18.82
C GLU A 29 -9.62 4.27 -19.06
N TYR A 30 -8.41 3.80 -19.39
CA TYR A 30 -7.24 4.67 -19.58
C TYR A 30 -7.43 5.79 -20.61
N ASN A 31 -8.27 5.57 -21.62
CA ASN A 31 -8.55 6.54 -22.69
C ASN A 31 -9.74 7.48 -22.40
N ALA A 32 -10.37 7.39 -21.23
CA ALA A 32 -11.57 8.17 -20.91
C ALA A 32 -11.36 9.70 -20.92
N LEU A 33 -10.11 10.15 -20.88
CA LEU A 33 -9.71 11.56 -20.88
C LEU A 33 -9.12 12.02 -22.23
N GLU A 34 -9.18 11.20 -23.28
CA GLU A 34 -8.75 11.63 -24.61
C GLU A 34 -9.69 12.70 -25.20
N PRO A 35 -9.17 13.67 -25.98
CA PRO A 35 -7.76 13.84 -26.37
C PRO A 35 -6.93 14.65 -25.37
N LEU A 36 -7.51 15.07 -24.24
CA LEU A 36 -6.85 15.92 -23.25
C LEU A 36 -5.67 15.21 -22.56
N LEU A 37 -5.76 13.89 -22.42
CA LEU A 37 -4.73 13.06 -21.82
C LEU A 37 -4.69 11.70 -22.52
N SER A 38 -3.52 11.33 -23.04
CA SER A 38 -3.37 10.08 -23.79
C SER A 38 -3.48 8.85 -22.89
N ALA A 39 -4.09 7.79 -23.41
CA ALA A 39 -4.23 6.54 -22.68
C ALA A 39 -2.88 5.95 -22.24
N HIS A 40 -1.86 6.06 -23.10
CA HIS A 40 -0.51 5.59 -22.80
C HIS A 40 0.11 6.34 -21.61
N LEU A 41 -0.09 7.66 -21.53
CA LEU A 41 0.42 8.45 -20.41
C LEU A 41 -0.34 8.12 -19.13
N MET A 42 -1.66 7.94 -19.18
CA MET A 42 -2.46 7.54 -18.01
C MET A 42 -2.01 6.17 -17.49
N GLN A 43 -1.72 5.22 -18.39
CA GLN A 43 -1.22 3.89 -18.01
C GLN A 43 0.13 3.98 -17.31
N LEU A 44 1.09 4.72 -17.87
CA LEU A 44 2.39 4.91 -17.21
C LEU A 44 2.24 5.63 -15.87
N HIS A 45 1.37 6.63 -15.79
CA HIS A 45 1.10 7.39 -14.58
C HIS A 45 0.54 6.49 -13.46
N HIS A 46 -0.50 5.72 -13.76
CA HIS A 46 -1.13 4.81 -12.79
C HIS A 46 -0.22 3.63 -12.44
N ASP A 47 0.19 2.86 -13.45
CA ASP A 47 0.79 1.54 -13.21
C ASP A 47 2.24 1.64 -12.74
N LYS A 48 2.98 2.70 -13.10
CA LYS A 48 4.37 2.85 -12.67
C LYS A 48 4.53 3.87 -11.57
N HIS A 49 4.04 5.09 -11.77
CA HIS A 49 4.30 6.18 -10.83
C HIS A 49 3.50 6.00 -9.54
N HIS A 50 2.19 5.79 -9.61
CA HIS A 50 1.39 5.56 -8.40
C HIS A 50 1.73 4.23 -7.72
N GLN A 51 2.00 3.16 -8.47
CA GLN A 51 2.44 1.89 -7.87
C GLN A 51 3.73 2.05 -7.05
N LYS A 52 4.71 2.79 -7.58
CA LYS A 52 5.96 3.07 -6.86
C LYS A 52 5.74 3.87 -5.58
N LEU A 53 4.83 4.85 -5.60
CA LEU A 53 4.47 5.63 -4.41
C LEU A 53 3.88 4.73 -3.32
N THR A 54 2.95 3.83 -3.68
CA THR A 54 2.36 2.87 -2.74
C THR A 54 3.43 1.97 -2.10
N LEU A 55 4.35 1.41 -2.91
CA LEU A 55 5.44 0.58 -2.41
C LEU A 55 6.36 1.32 -1.45
N HIS A 56 6.77 2.54 -1.80
CA HIS A 56 7.64 3.35 -0.96
C HIS A 56 6.97 3.74 0.36
N LEU A 57 5.68 4.07 0.33
CA LEU A 57 4.94 4.43 1.53
C LEU A 57 4.78 3.21 2.47
N ASN A 58 4.49 2.03 1.92
CA ASN A 58 4.48 0.79 2.70
C ASN A 58 5.85 0.51 3.34
N LEU A 59 6.94 0.66 2.59
CA LEU A 59 8.29 0.49 3.13
C LEU A 59 8.58 1.50 4.25
N TYR A 60 8.22 2.77 4.06
CA TYR A 60 8.39 3.80 5.09
C TYR A 60 7.59 3.48 6.36
N LEU A 61 6.34 3.05 6.24
CA LEU A 61 5.50 2.68 7.38
C LEU A 61 6.07 1.46 8.12
N LEU A 62 6.56 0.47 7.37
CA LEU A 62 7.25 -0.69 7.94
C LEU A 62 8.50 -0.27 8.70
N MET A 63 9.37 0.54 8.09
CA MET A 63 10.59 1.05 8.73
C MET A 63 10.25 1.90 9.97
N LYS A 64 9.23 2.75 9.89
CA LYS A 64 8.76 3.55 11.02
C LYS A 64 8.29 2.67 12.18
N HIS A 65 7.56 1.59 11.89
CA HIS A 65 7.14 0.64 12.91
C HIS A 65 8.34 -0.09 13.56
N LEU A 66 9.35 -0.46 12.76
CA LEU A 66 10.56 -1.13 13.27
C LEU A 66 11.49 -0.21 14.07
N MET A 67 11.44 1.10 13.87
CA MET A 67 12.28 2.07 14.60
C MET A 67 11.66 2.59 15.90
N ILE A 68 10.34 2.43 16.08
CA ILE A 68 9.60 2.98 17.23
C ILE A 68 9.31 1.92 18.31
N ASN A 69 9.52 0.63 18.00
CA ASN A 69 9.45 -0.48 18.97
C ASN A 69 10.86 -1.01 19.27
#